data_AF-A0A090Q2G1-F1
#
_entry.id   AF-A0A090Q2G1-F1
#
_cell.length_a   1.000
_cell.length_b   1.000
_cell.length_c   1.000
_cell.angle_alpha   90.00
_cell.angle_beta   90.00
_cell.angle_gamma   90.00
#
_symmetry.space_group_name_H-M   'P 1'
#
loop_
_entity.id
_entity.type
_entity.pdbx_description
1 polymer ?
#
loop_
_entity_poly.entity_id
_entity_poly.type
_entity_poly.pdbx_seq_one_letter_code
_entity_poly.pdbx_strand_id
1 'polypeptide(L)'
;MTIRDLKEKNLIILECVSGSKAYGLDTPTSDTDIKGVFILPKKDYYGLDYIPQISNPTNDIVYYEFGRFMELLSVNNPNILELLNTPKDSILIKHPIFDEIDSSLILSKLCKNTFGKFAVSQIKKAKGLKKKIVNPIDKERKSILSFCFVNHNQGSIPLIKFLEKNNLKQEDCGLINIAHMKNVFALFYGKILVTKES
;
A
#
# COMPACT_ATOMS: atom_id res chain seq x y z
N MET A 1 12.47 -2.96 -10.24
CA MET A 1 12.17 -4.40 -10.27
C MET A 1 10.67 -4.59 -10.18
N THR A 2 10.13 -5.51 -10.95
CA THR A 2 8.70 -5.81 -11.10
C THR A 2 8.43 -7.29 -10.84
N ILE A 3 7.17 -7.68 -10.71
CA ILE A 3 6.78 -9.10 -10.56
C ILE A 3 7.26 -9.93 -11.77
N ARG A 4 7.22 -9.36 -12.97
CA ARG A 4 7.72 -10.00 -14.19
C ARG A 4 9.23 -10.29 -14.08
N ASP A 5 10.01 -9.33 -13.58
CA ASP A 5 11.44 -9.51 -13.37
C ASP A 5 11.73 -10.65 -12.39
N LEU A 6 10.92 -10.81 -11.34
CA LEU A 6 11.08 -11.90 -10.36
C LEU A 6 10.93 -13.28 -11.01
N LYS A 7 9.92 -13.43 -11.88
CA LYS A 7 9.63 -14.69 -12.59
C LYS A 7 10.69 -15.00 -13.65
N GLU A 8 11.03 -14.03 -14.49
CA GLU A 8 12.01 -14.22 -15.58
C GLU A 8 13.42 -14.53 -15.05
N LYS A 9 13.78 -13.99 -13.88
CA LYS A 9 15.09 -14.19 -13.25
C LYS A 9 15.12 -15.31 -12.21
N ASN A 10 14.02 -16.06 -12.02
CA ASN A 10 13.89 -17.13 -11.03
C ASN A 10 14.28 -16.69 -9.60
N LEU A 11 13.82 -15.52 -9.17
CA LEU A 11 14.16 -14.94 -7.86
C LEU A 11 13.17 -15.35 -6.76
N ILE A 12 12.11 -16.05 -7.11
CA ILE A 12 11.02 -16.43 -6.20
C ILE A 12 11.40 -17.72 -5.46
N ILE A 13 11.34 -17.66 -4.13
CA ILE A 13 11.65 -18.81 -3.26
C ILE A 13 10.43 -19.35 -2.53
N LEU A 14 9.33 -18.60 -2.50
CA LEU A 14 8.01 -19.07 -2.09
C LEU A 14 6.95 -18.37 -2.95
N GLU A 15 5.98 -19.12 -3.46
CA GLU A 15 4.78 -18.57 -4.10
C GLU A 15 3.58 -19.40 -3.67
N CYS A 16 2.57 -18.73 -3.15
CA CYS A 16 1.38 -19.33 -2.58
C CYS A 16 0.14 -18.64 -3.12
N VAL A 17 -0.92 -19.43 -3.34
CA VAL A 17 -2.28 -18.92 -3.44
C VAL A 17 -2.73 -18.51 -2.04
N SER A 18 -3.23 -17.29 -1.89
CA SER A 18 -3.77 -16.74 -0.65
C SER A 18 -5.27 -16.42 -0.82
N GLY A 19 -5.91 -15.87 0.21
CA GLY A 19 -7.29 -15.40 0.13
C GLY A 19 -8.35 -16.50 0.25
N SER A 20 -9.61 -16.17 -0.10
CA SER A 20 -10.78 -17.07 0.05
C SER A 20 -10.64 -18.39 -0.70
N LYS A 21 -9.81 -18.45 -1.76
CA LYS A 21 -9.50 -19.67 -2.49
C LYS A 21 -8.72 -20.70 -1.67
N ALA A 22 -7.76 -20.27 -0.83
CA ALA A 22 -7.00 -21.17 0.04
C ALA A 22 -7.88 -21.84 1.12
N TYR A 23 -9.06 -21.28 1.40
CA TYR A 23 -10.03 -21.78 2.38
C TYR A 23 -11.34 -22.31 1.75
N GLY A 24 -11.39 -22.48 0.42
CA GLY A 24 -12.53 -23.10 -0.28
C GLY A 24 -13.82 -22.27 -0.34
N LEU A 25 -13.76 -20.94 -0.26
CA LEU A 25 -14.92 -20.04 -0.25
C LEU A 25 -15.18 -19.37 -1.62
N ASP A 26 -14.86 -20.05 -2.71
CA ASP A 26 -14.71 -19.40 -4.03
C ASP A 26 -16.01 -19.21 -4.82
N THR A 27 -16.00 -18.23 -5.73
CA THR A 27 -17.00 -18.00 -6.80
C THR A 27 -16.28 -17.97 -8.16
N PRO A 28 -16.94 -18.31 -9.29
CA PRO A 28 -16.27 -18.52 -10.60
C PRO A 28 -15.46 -17.35 -11.17
N THR A 29 -15.60 -16.15 -10.60
CA THR A 29 -14.98 -14.90 -11.08
C THR A 29 -13.91 -14.35 -10.14
N SER A 30 -13.50 -15.07 -9.10
CA SER A 30 -12.53 -14.52 -8.14
C SER A 30 -11.13 -14.43 -8.76
N ASP A 31 -10.58 -13.22 -8.79
CA ASP A 31 -9.15 -12.98 -8.96
C ASP A 31 -8.38 -13.77 -7.90
N THR A 32 -7.27 -14.41 -8.29
CA THR A 32 -6.47 -15.24 -7.38
C THR A 32 -5.51 -14.33 -6.62
N ASP A 33 -5.65 -14.24 -5.30
CA ASP A 33 -4.65 -13.61 -4.46
C ASP A 33 -3.37 -14.46 -4.45
N ILE A 34 -2.23 -13.86 -4.76
CA ILE A 34 -0.92 -14.51 -4.72
C ILE A 34 -0.04 -13.78 -3.72
N LYS A 35 0.55 -14.53 -2.82
CA LYS A 35 1.59 -14.03 -1.91
C LYS A 35 2.84 -14.87 -2.05
N GLY A 36 3.99 -14.23 -1.99
CA GLY A 36 5.25 -14.94 -2.11
C GLY A 36 6.42 -14.23 -1.45
N VAL A 37 7.57 -14.89 -1.55
CA VAL A 37 8.84 -14.40 -1.04
C VAL A 37 9.89 -14.53 -2.13
N PHE A 38 10.69 -13.49 -2.30
CA PHE A 38 11.76 -13.43 -3.29
C PHE A 38 13.09 -13.05 -2.66
N ILE A 39 14.19 -13.39 -3.34
CA ILE A 39 15.54 -12.98 -2.98
C ILE A 39 15.98 -11.86 -3.92
N LEU A 40 16.50 -10.77 -3.35
CA LEU A 40 17.12 -9.72 -4.16
C LEU A 40 18.40 -10.23 -4.84
N PRO A 41 18.62 -9.95 -6.14
CA PRO A 41 19.90 -10.15 -6.77
C PRO A 41 20.99 -9.37 -6.02
N LYS A 42 22.20 -9.92 -5.96
CA LYS A 42 23.35 -9.32 -5.23
C LYS A 42 23.55 -7.83 -5.55
N LYS A 43 23.44 -7.44 -6.82
CA LYS A 43 23.59 -6.04 -7.25
C LYS A 43 22.59 -5.10 -6.56
N ASP A 44 21.34 -5.53 -6.45
CA ASP A 44 20.27 -4.74 -5.86
C ASP A 44 20.33 -4.81 -4.32
N TYR A 45 20.72 -5.97 -3.77
CA TYR A 45 20.90 -6.15 -2.32
C TYR A 45 22.04 -5.29 -1.74
N TYR A 46 23.18 -5.18 -2.45
CA TYR A 46 24.29 -4.32 -2.06
C TYR A 46 24.17 -2.87 -2.57
N GLY A 47 23.08 -2.56 -3.27
CA GLY A 47 22.79 -1.21 -3.75
C GLY A 47 22.25 -0.31 -2.64
N LEU A 48 22.02 0.97 -2.97
CA LEU A 48 21.38 1.93 -2.07
C LEU A 48 19.85 1.89 -2.15
N ASP A 49 19.30 1.20 -3.15
CA ASP A 49 17.87 1.15 -3.45
C ASP A 49 17.27 -0.22 -3.06
N TYR A 50 17.20 -0.49 -1.76
CA TYR A 50 16.61 -1.73 -1.24
C TYR A 50 15.10 -1.79 -1.51
N ILE A 51 14.63 -2.92 -2.06
CA ILE A 51 13.23 -3.14 -2.42
C ILE A 51 12.63 -4.17 -1.44
N PRO A 52 11.94 -3.74 -0.38
CA PRO A 52 11.41 -4.66 0.65
C PRO A 52 10.21 -5.48 0.16
N GLN A 53 9.47 -4.98 -0.83
CA GLN A 53 8.21 -5.55 -1.28
C GLN A 53 7.90 -5.09 -2.70
N ILE A 54 7.28 -5.97 -3.49
CA ILE A 54 6.76 -5.67 -4.82
C ILE A 54 5.30 -6.13 -4.87
N SER A 55 4.39 -5.28 -5.34
CA SER A 55 2.99 -5.65 -5.57
C SER A 55 2.50 -5.21 -6.95
N ASN A 56 1.43 -5.85 -7.41
CA ASN A 56 0.69 -5.38 -8.59
C ASN A 56 -0.21 -4.16 -8.21
N PRO A 57 -0.76 -3.43 -9.19
CA PRO A 57 -1.56 -2.23 -8.92
C PRO A 57 -2.79 -2.45 -8.01
N THR A 58 -3.40 -3.64 -8.08
CA THR A 58 -4.56 -4.00 -7.26
C THR A 58 -4.19 -4.51 -5.87
N ASN A 59 -2.92 -4.88 -5.66
CA ASN A 59 -2.36 -5.50 -4.45
C ASN A 59 -2.88 -6.92 -4.15
N ASP A 60 -3.43 -7.61 -5.15
CA ASP A 60 -3.82 -9.01 -5.04
C ASP A 60 -2.59 -9.94 -5.23
N ILE A 61 -1.54 -9.44 -5.89
CA ILE A 61 -0.27 -10.15 -6.04
C ILE A 61 0.81 -9.37 -5.29
N VAL A 62 1.40 -10.00 -4.28
CA VAL A 62 2.40 -9.38 -3.40
C VAL A 62 3.56 -10.32 -3.14
N TYR A 63 4.79 -9.85 -3.34
CA TYR A 63 6.00 -10.55 -2.94
C TYR A 63 6.79 -9.73 -1.94
N TYR A 64 7.25 -10.39 -0.88
CA TYR A 64 8.13 -9.81 0.13
C TYR A 64 9.57 -10.23 -0.15
N GLU A 65 10.50 -9.31 0.02
CA GLU A 65 11.92 -9.68 0.01
C GLU A 65 12.22 -10.56 1.24
N PHE A 66 13.14 -11.52 1.13
CA PHE A 66 13.42 -12.49 2.18
C PHE A 66 13.81 -11.86 3.53
N GLY A 67 14.67 -10.86 3.55
CA GLY A 67 15.00 -10.08 4.75
C GLY A 67 13.77 -9.39 5.33
N ARG A 68 12.93 -8.76 4.50
CA ARG A 68 11.66 -8.15 4.94
C ARG A 68 10.69 -9.19 5.51
N PHE A 69 10.63 -10.37 4.90
CA PHE A 69 9.82 -11.49 5.38
C PHE A 69 10.27 -11.93 6.78
N MET A 70 11.57 -12.10 7.00
CA MET A 70 12.15 -12.45 8.31
C MET A 70 11.90 -11.36 9.36
N GLU A 71 12.04 -10.09 8.99
CA GLU A 71 11.72 -8.95 9.87
C GLU A 71 10.26 -9.02 10.35
N LEU A 72 9.32 -9.25 9.43
CA LEU A 72 7.89 -9.34 9.74
C LEU A 72 7.53 -10.59 10.56
N LEU A 73 8.23 -11.71 10.35
CA LEU A 73 8.12 -12.90 11.21
C LEU A 73 8.58 -12.59 12.64
N SER A 74 9.67 -11.85 12.82
CA SER A 74 10.22 -11.52 14.14
C SER A 74 9.26 -10.70 15.03
N VAL A 75 8.34 -9.98 14.40
CA VAL A 75 7.29 -9.21 15.09
C VAL A 75 5.93 -9.91 15.05
N ASN A 76 5.89 -11.20 14.74
CA ASN A 76 4.70 -12.05 14.67
C ASN A 76 3.58 -11.43 13.82
N ASN A 77 3.93 -10.90 12.64
CA ASN A 77 2.94 -10.32 11.71
C ASN A 77 1.96 -11.43 11.24
N PRO A 78 0.64 -11.26 11.44
CA PRO A 78 -0.34 -12.32 11.13
C PRO A 78 -0.33 -12.77 9.67
N ASN A 79 -0.21 -11.83 8.71
CA ASN A 79 -0.22 -12.16 7.29
C ASN A 79 0.99 -12.99 6.87
N ILE A 80 2.13 -12.75 7.51
CA ILE A 80 3.40 -13.41 7.18
C ILE A 80 3.49 -14.77 7.88
N LEU A 81 2.97 -14.86 9.10
CA LEU A 81 2.77 -16.15 9.79
C LEU A 81 1.81 -17.07 9.03
N GLU A 82 0.75 -16.52 8.46
CA GLU A 82 -0.16 -17.26 7.57
C GLU A 82 0.56 -17.73 6.30
N LEU A 83 1.34 -16.85 5.66
CA LEU A 83 2.13 -17.21 4.48
C LEU A 83 3.16 -18.32 4.77
N LEU A 84 3.87 -18.24 5.90
CA LEU A 84 4.83 -19.26 6.33
C LEU A 84 4.16 -20.64 6.51
N ASN A 85 2.93 -20.66 7.01
CA ASN A 85 2.17 -21.88 7.30
C ASN A 85 1.08 -22.17 6.25
N THR A 86 1.31 -21.76 5.00
CA THR A 86 0.37 -22.01 3.91
C THR A 86 0.16 -23.53 3.72
N PRO A 87 -1.09 -24.01 3.54
CA PRO A 87 -1.38 -25.40 3.19
C PRO A 87 -0.64 -25.87 1.92
N LYS A 88 -0.15 -27.11 1.90
CA LYS A 88 0.72 -27.63 0.82
C LYS A 88 0.06 -27.56 -0.57
N ASP A 89 -1.24 -27.76 -0.63
CA ASP A 89 -2.10 -27.67 -1.81
C ASP A 89 -2.25 -26.24 -2.37
N SER A 90 -1.94 -25.23 -1.55
CA SER A 90 -1.93 -23.82 -1.95
C SER A 90 -0.53 -23.28 -2.27
N ILE A 91 0.52 -24.12 -2.20
CA ILE A 91 1.90 -23.74 -2.53
C ILE A 91 2.16 -24.04 -4.01
N LEU A 92 2.55 -23.00 -4.77
CA LEU A 92 2.91 -23.10 -6.19
C LEU A 92 4.42 -23.29 -6.37
N ILE A 93 5.22 -22.59 -5.57
CA ILE A 93 6.68 -22.65 -5.58
C ILE A 93 7.17 -22.68 -4.14
N LYS A 94 8.12 -23.57 -3.82
CA LYS A 94 8.84 -23.57 -2.55
C LYS A 94 10.27 -24.04 -2.75
N HIS A 95 11.22 -23.16 -2.49
CA HIS A 95 12.64 -23.48 -2.52
C HIS A 95 13.04 -24.20 -1.23
N PRO A 96 13.96 -25.20 -1.24
CA PRO A 96 14.34 -25.97 -0.04
C PRO A 96 14.84 -25.13 1.14
N ILE A 97 15.42 -23.95 0.87
CA ILE A 97 15.84 -22.99 1.92
C ILE A 97 14.70 -22.59 2.86
N PHE A 98 13.44 -22.68 2.41
CA PHE A 98 12.28 -22.37 3.23
C PHE A 98 11.98 -23.45 4.28
N ASP A 99 12.45 -24.68 4.08
CA ASP A 99 12.28 -25.78 5.04
C ASP A 99 13.18 -25.62 6.27
N GLU A 100 14.23 -24.79 6.18
CA GLU A 100 15.12 -24.44 7.30
C GLU A 100 14.45 -23.47 8.30
N ILE A 101 13.31 -22.88 7.93
CA ILE A 101 12.59 -21.95 8.80
C ILE A 101 11.67 -22.72 9.73
N ASP A 102 12.12 -22.96 10.96
CA ASP A 102 11.29 -23.59 11.98
C ASP A 102 10.24 -22.60 12.54
N SER A 103 9.00 -22.79 12.10
CA SER A 103 7.83 -22.05 12.57
C SER A 103 7.67 -22.07 14.10
N SER A 104 8.10 -23.14 14.78
CA SER A 104 7.97 -23.28 16.23
C SER A 104 8.84 -22.29 17.01
N LEU A 105 9.97 -21.86 16.43
CA LEU A 105 10.88 -20.87 17.02
C LEU A 105 10.39 -19.43 16.84
N ILE A 106 9.44 -19.21 15.93
CA ILE A 106 8.91 -17.87 15.61
C ILE A 106 7.70 -17.53 16.50
N LEU A 107 6.94 -18.53 16.94
CA LEU A 107 5.74 -18.33 17.73
C LEU A 107 6.08 -17.82 19.13
N SER A 108 5.49 -16.67 19.49
CA SER A 108 5.67 -16.06 20.81
C SER A 108 4.34 -15.56 21.38
N LYS A 109 4.34 -15.17 22.67
CA LYS A 109 3.17 -14.53 23.30
C LYS A 109 2.75 -13.22 22.60
N LEU A 110 3.61 -12.65 21.75
CA LEU A 110 3.28 -11.48 20.92
C LEU A 110 2.16 -11.76 19.93
N CYS A 111 2.02 -13.00 19.44
CA CYS A 111 0.95 -13.42 18.53
C CYS A 111 -0.43 -13.00 19.05
N LYS A 112 -0.68 -13.14 20.36
CA LYS A 112 -1.97 -12.76 20.97
C LYS A 112 -2.33 -11.31 20.66
N ASN A 113 -1.35 -10.42 20.76
CA ASN A 113 -1.55 -8.99 20.54
C ASN A 113 -1.65 -8.65 19.05
N THR A 114 -0.79 -9.23 18.21
CA THR A 114 -0.76 -8.92 16.77
C THR A 114 -2.00 -9.44 16.05
N PHE A 115 -2.40 -10.69 16.32
CA PHE A 115 -3.64 -11.26 15.79
C PHE A 115 -4.88 -10.56 16.35
N GLY A 116 -4.89 -10.20 17.64
CA GLY A 116 -6.00 -9.44 18.22
C GLY A 116 -6.19 -8.07 17.55
N LYS A 117 -5.10 -7.31 17.36
CA LYS A 117 -5.14 -6.04 16.62
C LYS A 117 -5.57 -6.21 15.16
N PHE A 118 -5.09 -7.27 14.51
CA PHE A 118 -5.48 -7.61 13.14
C PHE A 118 -6.98 -7.90 13.04
N ALA A 119 -7.53 -8.75 13.91
CA ALA A 119 -8.95 -9.06 13.96
C ALA A 119 -9.81 -7.80 14.16
N VAL A 120 -9.42 -6.93 15.10
CA VAL A 120 -10.11 -5.64 15.31
C VAL A 120 -10.07 -4.76 14.05
N SER A 121 -8.94 -4.70 13.35
CA SER A 121 -8.79 -3.98 12.09
C SER A 121 -9.72 -4.55 11.01
N GLN A 122 -9.79 -5.88 10.88
CA GLN A 122 -10.67 -6.56 9.93
C GLN A 122 -12.15 -6.30 10.22
N ILE A 123 -12.57 -6.31 11.50
CA ILE A 123 -13.93 -5.93 11.92
C ILE A 123 -14.24 -4.48 11.53
N LYS A 124 -13.31 -3.55 11.76
CA LYS A 124 -13.48 -2.14 11.37
C LYS A 124 -13.63 -1.99 9.86
N LYS A 125 -12.82 -2.70 9.06
CA LYS A 125 -12.94 -2.71 7.59
C LYS A 125 -14.30 -3.23 7.15
N ALA A 126 -14.76 -4.36 7.69
CA ALA A 126 -16.07 -4.94 7.37
C ALA A 126 -17.23 -3.96 7.68
N LYS A 127 -17.18 -3.30 8.84
CA LYS A 127 -18.15 -2.24 9.19
C LYS A 127 -18.07 -1.04 8.25
N GLY A 128 -16.87 -0.62 7.85
CA GLY A 128 -16.65 0.44 6.88
C GLY A 128 -17.19 0.11 5.48
N LEU A 129 -17.02 -1.14 5.03
CA LEU A 129 -17.58 -1.64 3.77
C LEU A 129 -19.10 -1.59 3.79
N LYS A 130 -19.75 -2.02 4.88
CA LYS A 130 -21.21 -1.89 5.06
C LYS A 130 -21.67 -0.43 4.89
N LYS A 131 -20.91 0.53 5.44
CA LYS A 131 -21.20 1.96 5.26
C LYS A 131 -21.06 2.40 3.79
N LYS A 132 -20.07 1.90 3.04
CA LYS A 132 -19.88 2.20 1.62
C LYS A 132 -20.95 1.59 0.71
N ILE A 133 -21.47 0.42 1.07
CA ILE A 133 -22.59 -0.21 0.35
C ILE A 133 -23.87 0.63 0.55
N VAL A 134 -24.09 1.12 1.78
CA VAL A 134 -25.23 1.99 2.12
C VAL A 134 -25.06 3.41 1.57
N ASN A 135 -23.84 3.91 1.47
CA ASN A 135 -23.51 5.24 0.96
C ASN A 135 -22.37 5.15 -0.07
N PRO A 136 -22.70 4.92 -1.36
CA PRO A 136 -21.73 4.75 -2.43
C PRO A 136 -20.80 5.97 -2.52
N ILE A 137 -19.50 5.72 -2.53
CA ILE A 137 -18.50 6.75 -2.79
C ILE A 137 -18.31 6.82 -4.31
N ASP A 138 -18.28 8.01 -4.88
CA ASP A 138 -17.99 8.23 -6.30
C ASP A 138 -16.76 7.43 -6.75
N LYS A 139 -16.80 6.85 -7.96
CA LYS A 139 -15.71 6.02 -8.52
C LYS A 139 -14.38 6.78 -8.61
N GLU A 140 -14.44 8.10 -8.76
CA GLU A 140 -13.26 8.94 -8.83
C GLU A 140 -12.70 9.23 -7.43
N ARG A 141 -11.45 8.83 -7.22
CA ARG A 141 -10.72 9.14 -6.00
C ARG A 141 -10.42 10.64 -5.97
N LYS A 142 -11.19 11.37 -5.17
CA LYS A 142 -10.96 12.80 -4.89
C LYS A 142 -9.54 13.01 -4.35
N SER A 143 -8.78 13.89 -5.02
CA SER A 143 -7.46 14.33 -4.56
C SER A 143 -7.59 15.23 -3.32
N ILE A 144 -6.50 15.48 -2.59
CA ILE A 144 -6.51 16.40 -1.43
C ILE A 144 -7.09 17.77 -1.80
N LEU A 145 -6.79 18.26 -3.01
CA LEU A 145 -7.25 19.54 -3.55
C LEU A 145 -8.78 19.61 -3.69
N SER A 146 -9.44 18.46 -3.86
CA SER A 146 -10.90 18.38 -3.93
C SER A 146 -11.58 18.75 -2.60
N PHE A 147 -10.80 18.80 -1.52
CA PHE A 147 -11.24 19.17 -0.17
C PHE A 147 -10.73 20.55 0.26
N CYS A 148 -9.97 21.25 -0.60
CA CYS A 148 -9.48 22.60 -0.35
C CYS A 148 -10.48 23.64 -0.85
N PHE A 149 -10.60 24.75 -0.11
CA PHE A 149 -11.50 25.85 -0.43
C PHE A 149 -10.75 27.17 -0.39
N VAL A 150 -11.16 28.11 -1.25
CA VAL A 150 -10.61 29.47 -1.32
C VAL A 150 -11.71 30.43 -0.92
N ASN A 151 -11.38 31.40 -0.07
CA ASN A 151 -12.29 32.46 0.33
C ASN A 151 -12.75 33.25 -0.92
N HIS A 152 -14.06 33.38 -1.10
CA HIS A 152 -14.65 34.10 -2.22
C HIS A 152 -15.92 34.82 -1.75
N ASN A 153 -15.92 36.15 -1.83
CA ASN A 153 -16.96 37.01 -1.28
C ASN A 153 -17.20 36.72 0.22
N GLN A 154 -18.45 36.50 0.63
CA GLN A 154 -18.84 36.15 2.00
C GLN A 154 -18.84 34.64 2.27
N GLY A 155 -18.21 33.84 1.41
CA GLY A 155 -18.17 32.39 1.52
C GLY A 155 -16.87 31.80 0.99
N SER A 156 -16.94 30.55 0.54
CA SER A 156 -15.80 29.85 -0.06
C SER A 156 -16.22 29.10 -1.33
N ILE A 157 -15.27 28.91 -2.24
CA ILE A 157 -15.44 28.06 -3.41
C ILE A 157 -14.37 26.96 -3.42
N PRO A 158 -14.64 25.79 -4.01
CA PRO A 158 -13.62 24.75 -4.17
C PRO A 158 -12.38 25.28 -4.89
N LEU A 159 -11.19 24.91 -4.41
CA LEU A 159 -9.91 25.34 -4.98
C LEU A 159 -9.82 25.03 -6.48
N ILE A 160 -10.26 23.85 -6.91
CA ILE A 160 -10.24 23.44 -8.32
C ILE A 160 -11.05 24.42 -9.18
N LYS A 161 -12.27 24.77 -8.74
CA LYS A 161 -13.11 25.76 -9.43
C LYS A 161 -12.49 27.16 -9.42
N PHE A 162 -11.80 27.53 -8.35
CA PHE A 162 -11.08 28.80 -8.27
C PHE A 162 -9.93 28.85 -9.30
N LEU A 163 -9.15 27.78 -9.42
CA LEU A 163 -8.04 27.69 -10.38
C LEU A 163 -8.56 27.74 -11.82
N GLU A 164 -9.61 26.96 -12.14
CA GLU A 164 -10.25 26.95 -13.45
C GLU A 164 -10.81 28.34 -13.83
N LYS A 165 -11.58 28.96 -12.91
CA LYS A 165 -12.19 30.28 -13.15
C LYS A 165 -11.15 31.37 -13.44
N ASN A 166 -9.96 31.26 -12.86
CA ASN A 166 -8.88 32.24 -13.01
C ASN A 166 -7.79 31.79 -14.00
N ASN A 167 -7.95 30.67 -14.69
CA ASN A 167 -6.94 30.06 -15.57
C ASN A 167 -5.55 29.91 -14.93
N LEU A 168 -5.53 29.53 -13.65
CA LEU A 168 -4.30 29.36 -12.87
C LEU A 168 -3.90 27.89 -12.82
N LYS A 169 -2.59 27.62 -12.88
CA LYS A 169 -2.07 26.29 -12.63
C LYS A 169 -1.69 26.12 -11.17
N GLN A 170 -2.03 24.97 -10.60
CA GLN A 170 -1.69 24.62 -9.22
C GLN A 170 -0.18 24.64 -8.95
N GLU A 171 0.64 24.26 -9.94
CA GLU A 171 2.12 24.24 -9.82
C GLU A 171 2.74 25.62 -9.55
N ASP A 172 2.02 26.69 -9.90
CA ASP A 172 2.43 28.09 -9.69
C ASP A 172 1.83 28.70 -8.40
N CYS A 173 1.17 27.89 -7.56
CA CYS A 173 0.52 28.34 -6.33
C CYS A 173 1.38 28.09 -5.09
N GLY A 174 1.67 29.16 -4.33
CA GLY A 174 2.31 29.11 -3.02
C GLY A 174 1.32 29.31 -1.88
N LEU A 175 1.57 28.68 -0.73
CA LEU A 175 0.76 28.83 0.49
C LEU A 175 1.61 29.34 1.64
N ILE A 176 1.11 30.34 2.38
CA ILE A 176 1.74 30.86 3.61
C ILE A 176 0.73 30.75 4.75
N ASN A 177 1.18 30.31 5.93
CA ASN A 177 0.34 30.24 7.11
C ASN A 177 -0.05 31.65 7.59
N ILE A 178 -1.34 31.89 7.85
CA ILE A 178 -1.81 33.18 8.38
C ILE A 178 -1.77 33.14 9.91
N ALA A 179 -1.02 34.07 10.51
CA ALA A 179 -0.92 34.19 11.96
C ALA A 179 -2.31 34.35 12.60
N HIS A 180 -2.53 33.66 13.72
CA HIS A 180 -3.78 33.67 14.50
C HIS A 180 -5.04 33.15 13.78
N MET A 181 -4.93 32.60 12.56
CA MET A 181 -6.04 31.95 11.85
C MET A 181 -5.75 30.45 11.64
N LYS A 182 -6.30 29.60 12.52
CA LYS A 182 -6.06 28.16 12.46
C LYS A 182 -6.61 27.55 11.16
N ASN A 183 -5.77 26.79 10.46
CA ASN A 183 -6.09 26.11 9.19
C ASN A 183 -6.45 27.06 8.03
N VAL A 184 -6.05 28.33 8.10
CA VAL A 184 -6.21 29.29 6.99
C VAL A 184 -4.84 29.67 6.46
N PHE A 185 -4.69 29.56 5.15
CA PHE A 185 -3.46 29.86 4.44
C PHE A 185 -3.72 30.97 3.42
N ALA A 186 -2.78 31.89 3.30
CA ALA A 186 -2.74 32.86 2.23
C ALA A 186 -2.26 32.15 0.96
N LEU A 187 -3.05 32.25 -0.11
CA LEU A 187 -2.75 31.69 -1.41
C LEU A 187 -2.12 32.76 -2.30
N PHE A 188 -0.93 32.48 -2.81
CA PHE A 188 -0.21 33.33 -3.75
C PHE A 188 -0.07 32.61 -5.08
N TYR A 189 -0.13 33.35 -6.17
CA TYR A 189 0.13 32.84 -7.52
C TYR A 189 1.34 33.57 -8.09
N GLY A 190 2.32 32.82 -8.59
CA GLY A 190 3.50 33.39 -9.23
C GLY A 190 4.15 32.35 -10.12
N LYS A 191 4.41 32.72 -11.39
CA LYS A 191 5.24 31.91 -12.27
C LYS A 191 6.69 32.05 -11.81
N ILE A 192 7.38 30.94 -11.63
CA ILE A 192 8.83 30.96 -11.47
C ILE A 192 9.41 31.49 -12.78
N LEU A 193 9.85 32.75 -12.79
CA LEU A 193 10.71 33.26 -13.83
C LEU A 193 12.07 32.60 -13.59
N VAL A 194 12.37 31.54 -14.36
CA VAL A 194 13.74 31.06 -14.48
C VAL A 194 14.53 32.20 -15.11
N THR A 195 15.22 32.99 -14.30
CA THR A 195 16.26 33.88 -14.79
C THR A 195 17.33 32.98 -15.38
N LYS A 196 17.38 32.90 -16.72
CA LYS A 196 18.60 32.48 -17.41
C LYS A 196 19.65 33.53 -17.08
N GLU A 197 20.52 33.22 -16.13
CA GLU A 197 21.79 33.94 -16.01
C GLU A 197 22.51 33.83 -17.36
N SER A 198 22.91 35.00 -17.87
CA SER A 198 23.59 35.18 -19.16
C SER A 198 25.09 34.96 -19.02
#